data_AF-A0A7S3XZR2-F1
#
_entry.id   AF-A0A7S3XZR2-F1
#
_cell.length_a   1.000
_cell.length_b   1.000
_cell.length_c   1.000
_cell.angle_alpha   90.00
_cell.angle_beta   90.00
_cell.angle_gamma   90.00
#
_symmetry.space_group_name_H-M   'P 1'
#
loop_
_entity.id
_entity.type
_entity.pdbx_description
1 polymer ?
#
loop_
_entity_poly.entity_id
_entity_poly.type
_entity_poly.pdbx_seq_one_letter_code
_entity_poly.pdbx_strand_id
1 'polypeptide(L)'
;GTGTFELKKLFERIRQRYDEAGELLPLYVYLDCLCCPGGLKPCSEAQRRNTKTMQLYMILNPDIKLLLDLLHWMKRFDEGLLPEHDFIGVFKSYISWACLKAHPDDYNSLIEAVMKIEGCQFVEAKERVSLAEIRAHCRTQIPPKEELRERLDLVYDYFCDQKSSSGEKLFTERMQYVWK
;
A
#
# COMPACT_ATOMS: atom_id res chain seq x y z
N GLY A 1 -15.72 15.21 -21.55
CA GLY A 1 -15.16 16.31 -22.35
C GLY A 1 -14.65 17.48 -21.51
N THR A 2 -15.31 17.83 -20.41
CA THR A 2 -15.06 19.07 -19.64
C THR A 2 -14.07 18.93 -18.47
N GLY A 3 -14.00 17.76 -17.81
CA GLY A 3 -13.15 17.58 -16.62
C GLY A 3 -11.64 17.62 -16.86
N THR A 4 -11.15 17.15 -18.01
CA THR A 4 -9.70 17.09 -18.29
C THR A 4 -9.07 18.49 -18.46
N PHE A 5 -9.82 19.43 -19.04
CA PHE A 5 -9.36 20.80 -19.25
C PHE A 5 -9.26 21.57 -17.94
N GLU A 6 -10.23 21.39 -17.05
CA GLU A 6 -10.22 21.99 -15.71
C GLU A 6 -9.08 21.42 -14.84
N LEU A 7 -8.83 20.12 -14.92
CA LEU A 7 -7.69 19.49 -14.24
C LEU A 7 -6.35 20.02 -14.77
N LYS A 8 -6.22 20.21 -16.08
CA LYS A 8 -5.00 20.78 -16.66
C LYS A 8 -4.69 22.17 -16.07
N LYS A 9 -5.68 23.06 -16.07
CA LYS A 9 -5.57 24.41 -15.50
C LYS A 9 -5.23 24.40 -14.01
N LEU A 10 -5.79 23.45 -13.26
CA LEU A 10 -5.46 23.28 -11.84
C LEU A 10 -3.97 22.98 -11.65
N PHE A 11 -3.41 22.04 -12.41
CA PHE A 11 -1.99 21.69 -12.32
C PHE A 11 -1.07 22.84 -12.76
N GLU A 12 -1.43 23.58 -13.81
CA GLU A 12 -0.72 24.80 -14.23
C GLU A 12 -0.70 25.84 -13.10
N ARG A 13 -1.85 26.05 -12.43
CA ARG A 13 -1.94 26.99 -11.29
C ARG A 13 -1.15 26.53 -10.08
N ILE A 14 -1.08 25.22 -9.81
CA ILE A 14 -0.26 24.69 -8.71
C ILE A 14 1.22 24.96 -9.02
N ARG A 15 1.67 24.69 -10.25
CA ARG A 15 3.05 24.97 -10.66
C ARG A 15 3.40 26.45 -10.49
N GLN A 16 2.53 27.34 -10.95
CA GLN A 16 2.71 28.78 -10.78
C GLN A 16 2.94 29.17 -9.31
N ARG A 17 2.24 28.54 -8.36
CA ARG A 17 2.44 28.81 -6.92
C ARG A 17 3.80 28.38 -6.41
N TYR A 18 4.33 27.26 -6.89
CA TYR A 18 5.71 26.85 -6.55
C TYR A 18 6.72 27.83 -7.12
N ASP A 19 6.55 28.23 -8.38
CA ASP A 19 7.41 29.20 -9.05
C ASP A 19 7.40 30.56 -8.32
N GLU A 20 6.22 31.06 -7.93
CA GLU A 20 6.06 32.31 -7.18
C GLU A 20 6.65 32.24 -5.76
N ALA A 21 6.59 31.07 -5.12
CA ALA A 21 7.16 30.85 -3.79
C ALA A 21 8.69 30.60 -3.82
N GLY A 22 9.28 30.34 -5.00
CA GLY A 22 10.68 29.92 -5.12
C GLY A 22 10.95 28.54 -4.52
N GLU A 23 9.90 27.71 -4.38
CA GLU A 23 9.98 26.38 -3.76
C GLU A 23 10.32 25.30 -4.78
N LEU A 24 10.97 24.23 -4.32
CA LEU A 24 11.29 23.09 -5.17
C LEU A 24 10.03 22.36 -5.63
N LEU A 25 9.95 22.08 -6.94
CA LEU A 25 8.87 21.28 -7.50
C LEU A 25 8.92 19.83 -6.95
N PRO A 26 7.76 19.21 -6.72
CA PRO A 26 7.72 17.84 -6.20
C PRO A 26 8.32 16.86 -7.20
N LEU A 27 9.21 15.99 -6.70
CA LEU A 27 9.88 14.96 -7.50
C LEU A 27 9.17 13.60 -7.45
N TYR A 28 8.40 13.33 -6.40
CA TYR A 28 7.73 12.04 -6.21
C TYR A 28 6.23 12.22 -5.99
N VAL A 29 5.45 11.33 -6.58
CA VAL A 29 4.00 11.25 -6.38
C VAL A 29 3.62 9.80 -6.17
N TYR A 30 2.86 9.54 -5.11
CA TYR A 30 2.44 8.19 -4.76
C TYR A 30 1.04 7.92 -5.32
N LEU A 31 0.96 7.14 -6.40
CA LEU A 31 -0.27 6.80 -7.09
C LEU A 31 -0.20 5.38 -7.63
N ASP A 32 -1.37 4.77 -7.74
CA ASP A 32 -1.50 3.50 -8.44
C ASP A 32 -1.47 3.69 -9.96
N CYS A 33 -0.51 3.05 -10.63
CA CYS A 33 -0.38 3.09 -12.09
C CYS A 33 -1.57 2.51 -12.87
N LEU A 34 -2.47 1.77 -12.19
CA LEU A 34 -3.73 1.22 -12.69
C LEU A 34 -4.95 2.06 -12.25
N CYS A 35 -4.78 3.15 -11.49
CA CYS A 35 -5.89 4.06 -11.14
C CYS A 35 -6.40 4.87 -12.35
N CYS A 36 -5.78 4.69 -13.52
CA CYS A 36 -6.21 5.26 -14.79
C CYS A 36 -7.15 4.30 -15.54
N PRO A 37 -8.14 4.81 -16.29
CA PRO A 37 -9.16 3.99 -16.93
C PRO A 37 -8.50 3.05 -17.96
N GLY A 38 -8.39 1.78 -17.62
CA GLY A 38 -7.69 0.77 -18.44
C GLY A 38 -7.61 -0.64 -17.85
N GLY A 39 -7.86 -0.80 -16.56
CA GLY A 39 -7.93 -2.11 -15.90
C GLY A 39 -6.57 -2.83 -15.81
N LEU A 40 -6.61 -4.03 -15.22
CA LEU A 40 -5.54 -4.95 -14.79
C LEU A 40 -4.53 -5.41 -15.87
N LYS A 41 -4.21 -4.59 -16.87
CA LYS A 41 -3.17 -4.91 -17.85
C LYS A 41 -1.79 -4.48 -17.31
N PRO A 42 -0.78 -5.36 -17.30
CA PRO A 42 0.59 -4.98 -17.02
C PRO A 42 0.99 -3.81 -17.94
N CYS A 43 1.34 -2.67 -17.35
CA CYS A 43 1.78 -1.49 -18.08
C CYS A 43 3.29 -1.30 -17.91
N SER A 44 4.03 -1.32 -19.03
CA SER A 44 5.45 -1.00 -19.10
C SER A 44 5.70 0.42 -18.58
N GLU A 45 6.95 0.74 -18.20
CA GLU A 45 7.29 2.09 -17.73
C GLU A 45 6.89 3.18 -18.76
N ALA A 46 7.05 2.90 -20.05
CA ALA A 46 6.58 3.77 -21.13
C ALA A 46 5.05 3.92 -21.17
N GLN A 47 4.29 2.87 -20.85
CA GLN A 47 2.83 2.95 -20.75
C GLN A 47 2.38 3.71 -19.51
N ARG A 48 3.10 3.61 -18.38
CA ARG A 48 2.85 4.41 -17.17
C ARG A 48 3.03 5.91 -17.43
N ARG A 49 4.07 6.26 -18.20
CA ARG A 49 4.33 7.63 -18.66
C ARG A 49 3.22 8.24 -19.52
N ASN A 50 2.44 7.40 -20.19
CA ASN A 50 1.36 7.83 -21.11
C ASN A 50 -0.03 7.84 -20.48
N THR A 51 -0.15 7.62 -19.16
CA THR A 51 -1.45 7.75 -18.49
C THR A 51 -1.87 9.21 -18.40
N LYS A 52 -3.19 9.48 -18.44
CA LYS A 52 -3.74 10.84 -18.29
C LYS A 52 -3.28 11.49 -16.97
N THR A 53 -3.21 10.70 -15.91
CA THR A 53 -2.73 11.17 -14.60
C THR A 53 -1.26 11.56 -14.65
N MET A 54 -0.40 10.73 -15.24
CA MET A 54 1.02 11.07 -15.38
C MET A 54 1.21 12.34 -16.23
N GLN A 55 0.47 12.48 -17.33
CA GLN A 55 0.52 13.69 -18.16
C GLN A 55 0.12 14.95 -17.37
N LEU A 56 -0.84 14.87 -16.44
CA LEU A 56 -1.19 15.98 -15.56
C LEU A 56 -0.06 16.31 -14.57
N TYR A 57 0.53 15.30 -13.92
CA TYR A 57 1.65 15.51 -12.99
C TYR A 57 2.92 16.00 -13.68
N MET A 58 3.16 15.65 -14.94
CA MET A 58 4.26 16.19 -15.74
C MET A 58 4.13 17.69 -16.04
N ILE A 59 2.92 18.26 -15.98
CA ILE A 59 2.72 19.72 -16.05
C ILE A 59 3.36 20.38 -14.84
N LEU A 60 3.21 19.78 -13.67
CA LEU A 60 3.76 20.28 -12.41
C LEU A 60 5.28 20.12 -12.40
N ASN A 61 5.79 18.93 -12.72
CA ASN A 61 7.23 18.67 -12.83
C ASN A 61 7.50 17.63 -13.94
N PRO A 62 8.25 17.96 -15.01
CA PRO A 62 8.60 17.00 -16.07
C PRO A 62 9.36 15.77 -15.58
N ASP A 63 10.12 15.90 -14.49
CA ASP A 63 10.98 14.84 -13.93
C ASP A 63 10.29 14.02 -12.83
N ILE A 64 8.98 14.20 -12.65
CA ILE A 64 8.24 13.55 -11.57
C ILE A 64 8.27 12.01 -11.68
N LYS A 65 8.45 11.36 -10.54
CA LYS A 65 8.50 9.90 -10.40
C LYS A 65 7.24 9.40 -9.72
N LEU A 66 6.50 8.54 -10.42
CA LEU A 66 5.35 7.85 -9.85
C LEU A 66 5.82 6.66 -9.02
N LEU A 67 5.54 6.72 -7.73
CA LEU A 67 5.71 5.62 -6.79
C LEU A 67 4.34 5.00 -6.52
N LEU A 68 4.29 3.68 -6.32
CA LEU A 68 3.04 3.04 -5.93
C LEU A 68 2.83 3.26 -4.43
N ASP A 69 1.73 3.92 -4.08
CA ASP A 69 1.27 3.95 -2.70
C ASP A 69 0.75 2.56 -2.30
N LEU A 70 1.13 2.11 -1.11
CA LEU A 70 0.63 0.88 -0.52
C LEU A 70 -0.90 0.89 -0.41
N LEU A 71 -1.52 2.02 -0.01
CA LEU A 71 -2.98 2.09 0.14
C LEU A 71 -3.69 1.90 -1.20
N HIS A 72 -3.17 2.50 -2.26
CA HIS A 72 -3.75 2.35 -3.59
C HIS A 72 -3.51 0.95 -4.16
N TRP A 73 -2.34 0.35 -3.94
CA TRP A 73 -2.10 -1.04 -4.30
C TRP A 73 -3.07 -1.98 -3.58
N MET A 74 -3.27 -1.79 -2.27
CA MET A 74 -4.24 -2.57 -1.49
C MET A 74 -5.67 -2.39 -2.00
N LYS A 75 -6.03 -1.18 -2.47
CA LYS A 75 -7.36 -0.91 -3.02
C LYS A 75 -7.66 -1.73 -4.27
N ARG A 76 -6.66 -2.12 -5.06
CA ARG A 76 -6.86 -2.98 -6.24
C ARG A 76 -7.53 -4.31 -5.89
N PHE A 77 -7.27 -4.84 -4.69
CA PHE A 77 -7.91 -6.08 -4.26
C PHE A 77 -9.43 -5.99 -4.28
N ASP A 78 -10.02 -4.81 -4.10
CA ASP A 78 -11.48 -4.61 -4.19
C ASP A 78 -12.06 -5.06 -5.54
N GLU A 79 -11.28 -5.03 -6.63
CA GLU A 79 -11.72 -5.52 -7.94
C GLU A 79 -11.77 -7.05 -8.04
N GLY A 80 -11.07 -7.74 -7.15
CA GLY A 80 -10.99 -9.20 -7.07
C GLY A 80 -11.88 -9.81 -6.00
N LEU A 81 -12.46 -9.01 -5.09
CA LEU A 81 -13.29 -9.48 -3.99
C LEU A 81 -14.77 -9.55 -4.39
N LEU A 82 -15.49 -10.55 -3.87
CA LEU A 82 -16.94 -10.60 -3.94
C LEU A 82 -17.51 -9.48 -3.04
N PRO A 83 -18.32 -8.54 -3.55
CA PRO A 83 -18.89 -7.46 -2.76
C PRO A 83 -19.69 -7.98 -1.56
N GLU A 84 -19.67 -7.23 -0.46
CA GLU A 84 -20.45 -7.52 0.76
C GLU A 84 -20.11 -8.84 1.48
N HIS A 85 -19.06 -9.54 1.06
CA HIS A 85 -18.62 -10.78 1.68
C HIS A 85 -18.07 -10.56 3.11
N ASP A 86 -18.47 -11.42 4.05
CA ASP A 86 -18.16 -11.29 5.49
C ASP A 86 -16.66 -11.16 5.80
N PHE A 87 -15.82 -11.82 4.99
CA PHE A 87 -14.36 -11.83 5.19
C PHE A 87 -13.61 -10.62 4.61
N ILE A 88 -14.26 -9.66 3.94
CA ILE A 88 -13.57 -8.51 3.33
C ILE A 88 -12.72 -7.75 4.36
N GLY A 89 -13.30 -7.43 5.52
CA GLY A 89 -12.59 -6.67 6.56
C GLY A 89 -11.38 -7.42 7.12
N VAL A 90 -11.53 -8.73 7.31
CA VAL A 90 -10.45 -9.60 7.81
C VAL A 90 -9.34 -9.72 6.76
N PHE A 91 -9.69 -9.95 5.50
CA PHE A 91 -8.75 -10.01 4.38
C PHE A 91 -7.94 -8.71 4.25
N LYS A 92 -8.60 -7.53 4.25
CA LYS A 92 -7.91 -6.24 4.17
C LYS A 92 -6.96 -6.03 5.35
N SER A 93 -7.35 -6.48 6.54
CA SER A 93 -6.48 -6.44 7.71
C SER A 93 -5.25 -7.33 7.48
N TYR A 94 -5.42 -8.57 7.02
CA TYR A 94 -4.32 -9.50 6.79
C TYR A 94 -3.35 -9.00 5.70
N ILE A 95 -3.85 -8.40 4.62
CA ILE A 95 -3.01 -7.74 3.61
C ILE A 95 -2.21 -6.59 4.23
N SER A 96 -2.85 -5.72 5.03
CA SER A 96 -2.15 -4.62 5.71
C SER A 96 -1.01 -5.12 6.59
N TRP A 97 -1.25 -6.20 7.33
CA TRP A 97 -0.27 -6.84 8.19
C TRP A 97 0.86 -7.52 7.41
N ALA A 98 0.56 -8.15 6.28
CA ALA A 98 1.59 -8.72 5.41
C ALA A 98 2.53 -7.62 4.88
N CYS A 99 1.98 -6.46 4.52
CA CYS A 99 2.74 -5.35 3.95
C CYS A 99 3.57 -4.54 4.94
N LEU A 100 3.30 -4.69 6.25
CA LEU A 100 3.96 -3.88 7.28
C LEU A 100 4.61 -4.77 8.33
N LYS A 101 5.84 -4.41 8.71
CA LYS A 101 6.49 -4.95 9.91
C LYS A 101 7.06 -3.84 10.75
N ALA A 102 7.23 -4.11 12.05
CA ALA A 102 7.94 -3.21 12.94
C ALA A 102 9.38 -3.02 12.46
N HIS A 103 9.91 -1.81 12.61
CA HIS A 103 11.31 -1.52 12.37
C HIS A 103 12.15 -2.33 13.38
N PRO A 104 13.16 -3.11 12.93
CA PRO A 104 13.89 -4.04 13.79
C PRO A 104 14.58 -3.32 14.95
N ASP A 105 15.15 -2.14 14.71
CA ASP A 105 15.84 -1.39 15.76
C ASP A 105 14.88 -0.87 16.84
N ASP A 106 13.70 -0.40 16.44
CA ASP A 106 12.69 0.08 17.39
C ASP A 106 12.12 -1.09 18.18
N TYR A 107 11.90 -2.23 17.52
CA TYR A 107 11.42 -3.45 18.17
C TYR A 107 12.46 -4.01 19.14
N ASN A 108 13.74 -4.07 18.76
CA ASN A 108 14.81 -4.52 19.64
C ASN A 108 14.99 -3.57 20.83
N SER A 109 14.91 -2.25 20.61
CA SER A 109 14.97 -1.26 21.69
C SER A 109 13.81 -1.43 22.68
N LEU A 110 12.60 -1.70 22.18
CA LEU A 110 11.44 -2.01 23.02
C LEU A 110 11.66 -3.28 23.85
N ILE A 111 12.17 -4.34 23.23
CA ILE A 111 12.48 -5.60 23.92
C ILE A 111 13.56 -5.40 25.00
N GLU A 112 14.63 -4.66 24.70
CA GLU A 112 15.68 -4.34 25.67
C GLU A 112 15.15 -3.53 26.85
N ALA A 113 14.24 -2.59 26.61
CA ALA A 113 13.60 -1.82 27.67
C ALA A 113 12.78 -2.72 28.62
N VAL A 114 11.99 -3.66 28.07
CA VAL A 114 11.23 -4.64 28.86
C VAL A 114 12.18 -5.54 29.66
N MET A 115 13.23 -6.07 29.03
CA MET A 115 14.25 -6.88 29.71
C MET A 115 14.87 -6.14 30.90
N LYS A 116 15.20 -4.85 30.72
CA LYS A 116 15.83 -4.03 31.76
C LYS A 116 14.88 -3.69 32.91
N ILE A 117 13.63 -3.37 32.61
CA ILE A 117 12.63 -2.97 33.62
C ILE A 117 12.14 -4.18 34.40
N GLU A 118 11.92 -5.30 33.72
CA GLU A 118 11.29 -6.48 34.32
C GLU A 118 12.27 -7.58 34.72
N GLY A 119 13.56 -7.42 34.40
CA GLY A 119 14.62 -8.38 34.75
C GLY A 119 14.44 -9.75 34.09
N CYS A 120 13.94 -9.79 32.86
CA CYS A 120 13.65 -11.03 32.13
C CYS A 120 14.60 -11.26 30.94
N GLN A 121 14.63 -12.49 30.44
CA GLN A 121 15.42 -12.84 29.25
C GLN A 121 14.68 -12.43 27.96
N PHE A 122 15.42 -12.36 26.85
CA PHE A 122 14.89 -11.93 25.55
C PHE A 122 13.63 -12.68 25.09
N VAL A 123 13.57 -14.00 25.30
CA VAL A 123 12.41 -14.82 24.92
C VAL A 123 11.17 -14.43 25.73
N GLU A 124 11.34 -14.23 27.04
CA GLU A 124 10.25 -13.81 27.93
C GLU A 124 9.78 -12.39 27.60
N ALA A 125 10.72 -11.47 27.33
CA ALA A 125 10.39 -10.10 26.93
C ALA A 125 9.57 -10.06 25.63
N LYS A 126 9.90 -10.93 24.66
CA LYS A 126 9.13 -11.06 23.42
C LYS A 126 7.69 -11.50 23.64
N GLU A 127 7.46 -12.40 24.58
CA GLU A 127 6.11 -12.88 24.92
C GLU A 127 5.29 -11.85 25.69
N ARG A 128 5.96 -10.92 26.40
CA ARG A 128 5.32 -9.87 27.20
C ARG A 128 4.97 -8.62 26.41
N VAL A 129 5.72 -8.32 25.35
CA VAL A 129 5.42 -7.17 24.47
C VAL A 129 4.13 -7.44 23.69
N SER A 130 3.13 -6.62 23.94
CA SER A 130 1.85 -6.68 23.24
C SER A 130 1.93 -6.04 21.85
N LEU A 131 1.01 -6.45 20.97
CA LEU A 131 0.83 -5.82 19.67
C LEU A 131 0.47 -4.32 19.78
N ALA A 132 -0.17 -3.90 20.86
CA ALA A 132 -0.51 -2.51 21.10
C ALA A 132 0.76 -1.67 21.37
N GLU A 133 1.67 -2.19 22.18
CA GLU A 133 2.95 -1.54 22.46
C GLU A 133 3.83 -1.45 21.22
N ILE A 134 3.90 -2.52 20.42
CA ILE A 134 4.64 -2.51 19.14
C ILE A 134 4.11 -1.39 18.24
N ARG A 135 2.78 -1.22 18.14
CA ARG A 135 2.17 -0.17 17.31
C ARG A 135 2.40 1.24 17.86
N ALA A 136 2.47 1.39 19.18
CA ALA A 136 2.68 2.68 19.82
C ALA A 136 4.15 3.14 19.77
N HIS A 137 5.09 2.18 19.76
CA HIS A 137 6.51 2.48 19.97
C HIS A 137 7.43 2.11 18.81
N CYS A 138 6.98 1.31 17.86
CA CYS A 138 7.79 0.94 16.69
C CYS A 138 7.26 1.62 15.42
N ARG A 139 8.15 2.26 14.67
CA ARG A 139 7.85 2.64 13.29
C ARG A 139 7.57 1.38 12.47
N THR A 140 6.73 1.52 11.45
CA THR A 140 6.48 0.45 10.48
C THR A 140 7.30 0.66 9.22
N GLN A 141 7.64 -0.45 8.57
CA GLN A 141 8.28 -0.44 7.26
C GLN A 141 7.74 -1.59 6.41
N ILE A 142 7.93 -1.45 5.10
CA ILE A 142 7.66 -2.53 4.15
C ILE A 142 8.80 -3.55 4.28
N PRO A 143 8.50 -4.86 4.42
CA PRO A 143 9.54 -5.88 4.45
C PRO A 143 10.31 -5.98 3.12
N PRO A 144 11.51 -6.57 3.11
CA PRO A 144 12.23 -6.91 1.89
C PRO A 144 11.34 -7.70 0.93
N LYS A 145 11.62 -7.59 -0.37
CA LYS A 145 10.77 -8.11 -1.44
C LYS A 145 10.40 -9.59 -1.26
N GLU A 146 11.36 -10.42 -0.89
CA GLU A 146 11.21 -11.86 -0.73
C GLU A 146 10.29 -12.19 0.45
N GLU A 147 10.55 -11.57 1.60
CA GLU A 147 9.72 -11.71 2.80
C GLU A 147 8.29 -11.16 2.57
N LEU A 148 8.16 -10.02 1.87
CA LEU A 148 6.86 -9.46 1.51
C LEU A 148 6.05 -10.45 0.66
N ARG A 149 6.70 -11.09 -0.31
CA ARG A 149 6.06 -12.08 -1.17
C ARG A 149 5.55 -13.27 -0.37
N GLU A 150 6.39 -13.85 0.47
CA GLU A 150 6.02 -14.98 1.34
C GLU A 150 4.84 -14.62 2.24
N ARG A 151 4.89 -13.45 2.88
CA ARG A 151 3.81 -12.94 3.73
C ARG A 151 2.50 -12.78 2.96
N LEU A 152 2.55 -12.29 1.73
CA LEU A 152 1.37 -12.14 0.89
C LEU A 152 0.83 -13.49 0.44
N ASP A 153 1.68 -14.41 0.00
CA ASP A 153 1.26 -15.76 -0.43
C ASP A 153 0.54 -16.50 0.70
N LEU A 154 0.98 -16.36 1.95
CA LEU A 154 0.25 -16.88 3.12
C LEU A 154 -1.16 -16.30 3.27
N VAL A 155 -1.35 -15.01 2.98
CA VAL A 155 -2.69 -14.39 2.99
C VAL A 155 -3.54 -14.95 1.85
N TYR A 156 -2.96 -15.10 0.65
CA TYR A 156 -3.67 -15.69 -0.48
C TYR A 156 -4.16 -17.09 -0.18
N ASP A 157 -3.26 -17.96 0.27
CA ASP A 157 -3.53 -19.36 0.57
C ASP A 157 -4.58 -19.52 1.66
N TYR A 158 -4.55 -18.63 2.67
CA TYR A 158 -5.56 -18.65 3.71
C TYR A 158 -6.96 -18.33 3.17
N PHE A 159 -7.09 -17.40 2.22
CA PHE A 159 -8.39 -16.86 1.75
C PHE A 159 -8.92 -17.45 0.44
N CYS A 160 -8.09 -18.10 -0.38
CA CYS A 160 -8.47 -18.56 -1.72
C CYS A 160 -9.60 -19.61 -1.74
N ASP A 161 -9.76 -20.34 -0.63
CA ASP A 161 -10.80 -21.34 -0.43
C ASP A 161 -11.80 -20.99 0.68
N GLN A 162 -11.66 -19.83 1.33
CA GLN A 162 -12.63 -19.39 2.35
C GLN A 162 -13.97 -19.10 1.72
N LYS A 163 -15.01 -19.58 2.39
CA LYS A 163 -16.40 -19.38 1.99
C LYS A 163 -17.18 -18.66 3.08
N SER A 164 -18.09 -17.79 2.67
CA SER A 164 -19.10 -17.21 3.54
C SER A 164 -20.01 -18.29 4.14
N SER A 165 -20.89 -17.88 5.06
CA SER A 165 -21.99 -18.71 5.55
C SER A 165 -22.95 -19.18 4.43
N SER A 166 -23.07 -18.42 3.33
CA SER A 166 -23.82 -18.78 2.12
C SER A 166 -23.08 -19.73 1.17
N GLY A 167 -21.81 -20.07 1.45
CA GLY A 167 -20.99 -20.97 0.65
C GLY A 167 -20.27 -20.31 -0.54
N GLU A 168 -20.35 -18.99 -0.67
CA GLU A 168 -19.69 -18.21 -1.72
C GLU A 168 -18.24 -17.95 -1.36
N LYS A 169 -17.33 -17.96 -2.35
CA LYS A 169 -15.92 -17.64 -2.13
C LYS A 169 -15.70 -16.14 -2.01
N LEU A 170 -14.73 -15.74 -1.18
CA LEU A 170 -14.29 -14.33 -1.09
C LEU A 170 -13.73 -13.83 -2.42
N PHE A 171 -12.92 -14.66 -3.08
CA PHE A 171 -12.24 -14.28 -4.32
C PHE A 171 -13.12 -14.59 -5.54
N THR A 172 -13.28 -13.57 -6.38
CA THR A 172 -13.81 -13.74 -7.74
C THR A 172 -12.71 -14.23 -8.67
N GLU A 173 -13.09 -14.61 -9.90
CA GLU A 173 -12.14 -14.98 -10.96
C GLU A 173 -11.12 -13.87 -11.27
N ARG A 174 -11.48 -12.60 -10.99
CA ARG A 174 -10.60 -11.45 -11.22
C ARG A 174 -9.40 -11.43 -10.27
N MET A 175 -9.49 -12.07 -9.10
CA MET A 175 -8.42 -12.02 -8.10
C MET A 175 -7.07 -12.51 -8.66
N GLN A 176 -7.07 -13.52 -9.53
CA GLN A 176 -5.84 -14.01 -10.16
C GLN A 176 -5.10 -12.95 -11.00
N TYR A 177 -5.83 -11.99 -11.57
CA TYR A 177 -5.26 -10.89 -12.34
C TYR A 177 -4.82 -9.74 -11.44
N VAL A 178 -5.52 -9.52 -10.32
CA VAL A 178 -5.16 -8.51 -9.33
C VAL A 178 -3.90 -8.91 -8.54
N TRP A 179 -3.76 -10.21 -8.26
CA TRP A 179 -2.68 -10.74 -7.43
C TRP A 179 -1.31 -10.79 -8.14
N LYS A 180 -1.30 -10.85 -9.48
CA LYS A 180 -0.09 -10.87 -10.31
C LYS A 180 0.50 -9.48 -10.52
#